data_AF-A0A965AMQ0-F1
#
_entry.id   AF-A0A965AMQ0-F1
#
_cell.length_a   1.000
_cell.length_b   1.000
_cell.length_c   1.000
_cell.angle_alpha   90.00
_cell.angle_beta   90.00
_cell.angle_gamma   90.00
#
_symmetry.space_group_name_H-M   'P 1'
#
loop_
_entity.id
_entity.type
_entity.pdbx_description
1 polymer ?
#
loop_
_entity_poly.entity_id
_entity_poly.type
_entity_poly.pdbx_seq_one_letter_code
_entity_poly.pdbx_strand_id
1 'polypeptide(L)'
;PSGSNIQPWKVHVLNGDARQRYTDAVLAAEQNGEAREMEYHYYAPEWREPFLARRRACGFGLYGAMGIARDDREARHDAFVSNFKFFGAATGLLFWIPSDLEHGSWLDYGTFIQSISIAARGWGLSTIAQGALGEFPHVAHNMFDIGDDFTLIGGMSIGWPVEDAPVNLFQPDRVDVDEFTIWLE
;
A
#
# COMPACT_ATOMS: atom_id res chain seq x y z
N PRO A 1 6.12 12.95 -12.87
CA PRO A 1 7.19 12.95 -13.90
C PRO A 1 7.84 11.56 -13.95
N SER A 2 8.65 11.29 -14.97
CA SER A 2 9.51 10.10 -15.04
C SER A 2 10.84 10.43 -15.72
N GLY A 3 11.90 9.68 -15.38
CA GLY A 3 13.20 9.80 -16.05
C GLY A 3 13.03 9.65 -17.56
N SER A 4 13.53 10.62 -18.34
CA SER A 4 13.37 10.65 -19.80
C SER A 4 11.93 10.46 -20.31
N ASN A 5 10.92 10.75 -19.47
CA ASN A 5 9.50 10.56 -19.76
C ASN A 5 9.11 9.12 -20.15
N ILE A 6 9.79 8.10 -19.61
CA ILE A 6 9.54 6.68 -19.95
C ILE A 6 8.19 6.15 -19.45
N GLN A 7 7.62 6.79 -18.41
CA GLN A 7 6.26 6.52 -17.90
C GLN A 7 6.01 5.01 -17.61
N PRO A 8 6.75 4.42 -16.65
CA PRO A 8 6.80 2.96 -16.48
C PRO A 8 5.52 2.36 -15.88
N TRP A 9 4.50 3.17 -15.61
CA TRP A 9 3.32 2.78 -14.85
C TRP A 9 2.28 2.03 -15.67
N LYS A 10 1.82 0.90 -15.13
CA LYS A 10 0.64 0.18 -15.60
C LYS A 10 -0.30 -0.04 -14.41
N VAL A 11 -1.57 0.30 -14.58
CA VAL A 11 -2.54 0.33 -13.47
C VAL A 11 -3.76 -0.52 -13.82
N HIS A 12 -4.11 -1.45 -12.94
CA HIS A 12 -5.42 -2.10 -12.95
C HIS A 12 -6.34 -1.36 -11.99
N VAL A 13 -7.47 -0.85 -12.50
CA VAL A 13 -8.51 -0.18 -11.71
C VAL A 13 -9.63 -1.19 -11.46
N LEU A 14 -9.87 -1.52 -10.20
CA LEU A 14 -10.83 -2.52 -9.77
C LEU A 14 -12.05 -1.86 -9.14
N ASN A 15 -13.21 -2.09 -9.76
CA ASN A 15 -14.52 -1.62 -9.30
C ASN A 15 -15.50 -2.81 -9.23
N GLY A 16 -16.54 -2.67 -8.40
CA GLY A 16 -17.66 -3.63 -8.33
C GLY A 16 -17.17 -5.09 -8.26
N ASP A 17 -17.67 -5.92 -9.17
CA ASP A 17 -17.38 -7.35 -9.24
C ASP A 17 -15.88 -7.67 -9.44
N ALA A 18 -15.14 -6.81 -10.14
CA ALA A 18 -13.70 -7.03 -10.32
C ALA A 18 -12.94 -6.87 -9.00
N ARG A 19 -13.28 -5.83 -8.22
CA ARG A 19 -12.70 -5.62 -6.89
C ARG A 19 -13.10 -6.75 -5.93
N GLN A 20 -14.37 -7.17 -5.98
CA GLN A 20 -14.88 -8.24 -5.12
C GLN A 20 -14.17 -9.57 -5.43
N ARG A 21 -14.08 -9.97 -6.70
CA ARG A 21 -13.38 -11.21 -7.10
C ARG A 21 -11.91 -11.21 -6.66
N TYR A 22 -11.21 -10.08 -6.81
CA TYR A 22 -9.83 -9.98 -6.35
C TYR A 22 -9.73 -10.10 -4.83
N THR A 23 -10.61 -9.40 -4.10
CA THR A 23 -10.71 -9.49 -2.64
C THR A 23 -10.93 -10.93 -2.20
N ASP A 24 -11.91 -11.63 -2.78
CA ASP A 24 -12.27 -13.00 -2.42
C ASP A 24 -11.10 -13.97 -2.69
N ALA A 25 -10.42 -13.82 -3.83
CA ALA A 25 -9.28 -14.65 -4.19
C ALA A 25 -8.08 -14.46 -3.24
N VAL A 26 -7.78 -13.20 -2.88
CA VAL A 26 -6.69 -12.91 -1.94
C VAL A 26 -7.02 -13.39 -0.53
N LEU A 27 -8.26 -13.21 -0.08
CA LEU A 27 -8.71 -13.72 1.22
C LEU A 27 -8.70 -15.25 1.27
N ALA A 28 -9.02 -15.93 0.16
CA ALA A 28 -8.91 -17.38 0.07
C ALA A 28 -7.44 -17.84 0.19
N ALA A 29 -6.51 -17.19 -0.50
CA ALA A 29 -5.08 -17.48 -0.39
C ALA A 29 -4.56 -17.30 1.04
N GLU A 30 -4.95 -16.20 1.69
CA GLU A 30 -4.67 -15.92 3.09
C GLU A 30 -5.21 -17.02 4.03
N GLN A 31 -6.48 -17.40 3.88
CA GLN A 31 -7.13 -18.42 4.72
C GLN A 31 -6.52 -19.81 4.52
N ASN A 32 -6.04 -20.11 3.31
CA ASN A 32 -5.35 -21.36 3.00
C ASN A 32 -3.92 -21.40 3.54
N GLY A 33 -3.42 -20.30 4.11
CA GLY A 33 -2.06 -20.19 4.62
C GLY A 33 -1.01 -20.17 3.51
N GLU A 34 -1.37 -19.68 2.33
CA GLU A 34 -0.41 -19.47 1.23
C GLU A 34 0.64 -18.43 1.64
N ALA A 35 1.85 -18.57 1.10
CA ALA A 35 2.94 -17.68 1.44
C ALA A 35 2.66 -16.24 0.99
N ARG A 36 2.82 -15.30 1.91
CA ARG A 36 2.85 -13.86 1.61
C ARG A 36 4.24 -13.48 1.14
N GLU A 37 4.46 -13.49 -0.16
CA GLU A 37 5.76 -13.27 -0.77
C GLU A 37 5.63 -12.24 -1.90
N MET A 38 6.08 -11.02 -1.62
CA MET A 38 6.23 -10.00 -2.65
C MET A 38 7.36 -10.40 -3.61
N GLU A 39 7.24 -10.01 -4.88
CA GLU A 39 8.26 -10.24 -5.92
C GLU A 39 9.56 -9.44 -5.68
N TYR A 40 9.59 -8.61 -4.64
CA TYR A 40 10.71 -7.74 -4.29
C TYR A 40 10.73 -7.47 -2.78
N HIS A 41 11.88 -7.02 -2.27
CA HIS A 41 12.03 -6.66 -0.86
C HIS A 41 11.49 -5.24 -0.61
N TYR A 42 10.22 -5.13 -0.23
CA TYR A 42 9.62 -3.82 0.14
C TYR A 42 10.28 -3.20 1.37
N TYR A 43 10.56 -4.02 2.38
CA TYR A 43 11.25 -3.62 3.60
C TYR A 43 12.65 -4.22 3.66
N ALA A 44 13.54 -3.54 4.39
CA ALA A 44 14.83 -4.10 4.72
C ALA A 44 14.66 -5.44 5.46
N PRO A 45 15.48 -6.46 5.15
CA PRO A 45 15.45 -7.74 5.87
C PRO A 45 15.73 -7.58 7.37
N GLU A 46 16.56 -6.60 7.73
CA GLU A 46 16.91 -6.29 9.13
C GLU A 46 16.51 -4.85 9.49
N TRP A 47 15.84 -4.72 10.63
CA TRP A 47 15.43 -3.43 11.16
C TRP A 47 16.49 -2.86 12.11
N ARG A 48 16.81 -1.58 11.92
CA ARG A 48 17.69 -0.80 12.79
C ARG A 48 17.02 0.49 13.23
N GLU A 49 17.56 1.10 14.28
CA GLU A 49 17.17 2.46 14.66
C GLU A 49 17.69 3.50 13.63
N PRO A 50 16.98 4.61 13.42
CA PRO A 50 15.71 5.01 14.07
C PRO A 50 14.43 4.41 13.42
N PHE A 51 14.57 3.58 12.38
CA PHE A 51 13.42 3.11 11.60
C PHE A 51 12.52 2.13 12.35
N LEU A 52 13.12 1.27 13.19
CA LEU A 52 12.36 0.34 14.02
C LEU A 52 11.43 1.08 14.99
N ALA A 53 11.93 2.12 15.67
CA ALA A 53 11.11 2.97 16.54
C ALA A 53 9.96 3.65 15.77
N ARG A 54 10.24 4.23 14.60
CA ARG A 54 9.23 4.90 13.75
C ARG A 54 8.12 3.92 13.31
N ARG A 55 8.50 2.72 12.86
CA ARG A 55 7.55 1.65 12.49
C ARG A 55 6.66 1.25 13.68
N ARG A 56 7.25 1.06 14.86
CA ARG A 56 6.53 0.69 16.08
C ARG A 56 5.55 1.78 16.52
N ALA A 57 6.00 3.04 16.55
CA ALA A 57 5.16 4.18 16.92
C ALA A 57 3.93 4.29 16.01
N CYS A 58 4.14 4.21 14.68
CA CYS A 58 3.05 4.23 13.71
C CYS A 58 2.06 3.07 13.95
N GLY A 59 2.55 1.83 14.08
CA GLY A 59 1.69 0.67 14.30
C GLY A 59 0.92 0.73 15.63
N PHE A 60 1.56 1.17 16.71
CA PHE A 60 0.89 1.30 18.01
C PHE A 60 -0.16 2.40 18.01
N GLY A 61 0.14 3.56 17.41
CA GLY A 61 -0.82 4.64 17.28
C GLY A 61 -2.03 4.24 16.44
N LEU A 62 -1.80 3.56 15.31
CA LEU A 62 -2.85 3.08 14.43
C LEU A 62 -3.78 2.07 15.12
N TYR A 63 -3.23 1.04 15.79
CA TYR A 63 -4.05 0.08 16.55
C TYR A 63 -4.74 0.73 17.76
N GLY A 64 -4.06 1.65 18.44
CA GLY A 64 -4.65 2.41 19.54
C GLY A 64 -5.85 3.25 19.11
N ALA A 65 -5.78 3.89 17.94
CA ALA A 65 -6.90 4.63 17.36
C ALA A 65 -8.10 3.72 17.02
N MET A 66 -7.84 2.46 16.66
CA MET A 66 -8.89 1.45 16.45
C MET A 66 -9.41 0.81 17.75
N GLY A 67 -8.85 1.16 18.92
CA GLY A 67 -9.18 0.52 20.20
C GLY A 67 -8.67 -0.92 20.33
N ILE A 68 -7.68 -1.32 19.51
CA ILE A 68 -7.16 -2.69 19.46
C ILE A 68 -6.00 -2.83 20.44
N ALA A 69 -6.14 -3.75 21.39
CA ALA A 69 -5.12 -4.03 22.40
C ALA A 69 -3.85 -4.65 21.80
N ARG A 70 -2.74 -4.62 22.58
CA ARG A 70 -1.43 -5.06 22.06
C ARG A 70 -1.33 -6.57 21.90
N ASP A 71 -1.97 -7.29 22.80
CA ASP A 71 -2.03 -8.74 22.92
C ASP A 71 -3.22 -9.36 22.18
N ASP A 72 -4.15 -8.55 21.70
CA ASP A 72 -5.26 -8.99 20.85
C ASP A 72 -4.79 -9.31 19.43
N ARG A 73 -4.30 -10.54 19.26
CA ARG A 73 -3.74 -11.02 17.99
C ARG A 73 -4.80 -11.15 16.90
N GLU A 74 -6.02 -11.51 17.27
CA GLU A 74 -7.13 -11.73 16.34
C GLU A 74 -7.58 -10.39 15.74
N ALA A 75 -7.88 -9.39 16.58
CA ALA A 75 -8.27 -8.07 16.08
C ALA A 75 -7.16 -7.39 15.25
N ARG A 76 -5.89 -7.60 15.62
CA ARG A 76 -4.74 -7.11 14.82
C ARG A 76 -4.63 -7.79 13.47
N HIS A 77 -4.91 -9.09 13.41
CA HIS A 77 -4.95 -9.83 12.16
C HIS A 77 -6.12 -9.35 11.29
N ASP A 78 -7.32 -9.18 11.85
CA ASP A 78 -8.49 -8.69 11.12
C ASP A 78 -8.28 -7.26 10.57
N ALA A 79 -7.67 -6.39 11.37
CA ALA A 79 -7.28 -5.05 10.93
C ALA A 79 -6.22 -5.10 9.81
N PHE A 80 -5.29 -6.05 9.87
CA PHE A 80 -4.35 -6.26 8.78
C PHE A 80 -5.06 -6.75 7.50
N VAL A 81 -5.93 -7.74 7.62
CA VAL A 81 -6.68 -8.36 6.50
C VAL A 81 -7.60 -7.35 5.81
N SER A 82 -7.98 -6.27 6.49
CA SER A 82 -8.71 -5.15 5.88
C SER A 82 -7.96 -4.49 4.70
N ASN A 83 -6.63 -4.65 4.63
CA ASN A 83 -5.87 -4.25 3.44
C ASN A 83 -6.39 -4.93 2.17
N PHE A 84 -6.61 -6.24 2.21
CA PHE A 84 -7.07 -7.05 1.07
C PHE A 84 -8.51 -6.72 0.65
N LYS A 85 -9.27 -6.09 1.55
CA LYS A 85 -10.63 -5.59 1.31
C LYS A 85 -10.65 -4.11 0.87
N PHE A 86 -9.49 -3.54 0.56
CA PHE A 86 -9.31 -2.12 0.24
C PHE A 86 -9.90 -1.19 1.33
N PHE A 87 -9.89 -1.62 2.59
CA PHE A 87 -10.54 -0.93 3.71
C PHE A 87 -12.00 -0.55 3.45
N GLY A 88 -12.70 -1.26 2.56
CA GLY A 88 -14.08 -0.95 2.17
C GLY A 88 -14.21 0.10 1.05
N ALA A 89 -13.12 0.66 0.53
CA ALA A 89 -13.16 1.64 -0.56
C ALA A 89 -13.76 1.05 -1.84
N ALA A 90 -14.69 1.76 -2.48
CA ALA A 90 -15.40 1.29 -3.67
C ALA A 90 -14.49 0.96 -4.87
N THR A 91 -13.32 1.62 -4.92
CA THR A 91 -12.32 1.45 -5.97
C THR A 91 -10.98 1.04 -5.36
N GLY A 92 -10.37 0.00 -5.94
CA GLY A 92 -9.01 -0.41 -5.67
C GLY A 92 -8.14 -0.22 -6.90
N LEU A 93 -6.87 0.13 -6.71
CA LEU A 93 -5.86 0.21 -7.75
C LEU A 93 -4.79 -0.84 -7.48
N LEU A 94 -4.32 -1.54 -8.52
CA LEU A 94 -3.11 -2.36 -8.47
C LEU A 94 -2.09 -1.79 -9.44
N PHE A 95 -0.84 -1.71 -8.97
CA PHE A 95 0.25 -1.02 -9.65
C PHE A 95 1.30 -2.01 -10.14
N TRP A 96 1.63 -1.91 -11.42
CA TRP A 96 2.52 -2.84 -12.12
C TRP A 96 3.64 -2.08 -12.79
N ILE A 97 4.83 -2.64 -12.73
CA ILE A 97 6.04 -2.12 -13.39
C ILE A 97 6.65 -3.25 -14.23
N PRO A 98 7.15 -2.97 -15.46
CA PRO A 98 7.90 -3.99 -16.19
C PRO A 98 9.08 -4.50 -15.36
N SER A 99 9.24 -5.82 -15.29
CA SER A 99 10.18 -6.51 -14.41
C SER A 99 11.66 -6.27 -14.78
N ASP A 100 11.93 -5.78 -15.99
CA ASP A 100 13.27 -5.45 -16.48
C ASP A 100 13.71 -4.02 -16.10
N LEU A 101 12.85 -3.23 -15.45
CA LEU A 101 13.17 -1.88 -15.03
C LEU A 101 13.80 -1.83 -13.63
N GLU A 102 14.82 -0.98 -13.53
CA GLU A 102 15.63 -0.84 -12.32
C GLU A 102 15.12 0.26 -11.38
N HIS A 103 15.83 0.47 -10.27
CA HIS A 103 15.48 1.40 -9.17
C HIS A 103 15.05 2.81 -9.60
N GLY A 104 15.55 3.34 -10.72
CA GLY A 104 15.11 4.65 -11.24
C GLY A 104 13.60 4.71 -11.49
N SER A 105 13.04 3.64 -12.06
CA SER A 105 11.61 3.55 -12.35
C SER A 105 10.74 3.41 -11.08
N TRP A 106 11.32 2.95 -9.96
CA TRP A 106 10.63 2.93 -8.67
C TRP A 106 10.45 4.34 -8.10
N LEU A 107 11.41 5.24 -8.32
CA LEU A 107 11.28 6.67 -7.96
C LEU A 107 10.19 7.35 -8.80
N ASP A 108 10.16 7.04 -10.10
CA ASP A 108 9.12 7.51 -11.01
C ASP A 108 7.73 7.05 -10.54
N TYR A 109 7.62 5.79 -10.11
CA TYR A 109 6.37 5.22 -9.61
C TYR A 109 5.93 5.85 -8.28
N GLY A 110 6.86 6.08 -7.35
CA GLY A 110 6.56 6.78 -6.09
C GLY A 110 5.98 8.17 -6.36
N THR A 111 6.54 8.89 -7.33
CA THR A 111 6.02 10.19 -7.77
C THR A 111 4.61 10.08 -8.36
N PHE A 112 4.36 9.05 -9.17
CA PHE A 112 3.05 8.80 -9.77
C PHE A 112 1.97 8.48 -8.71
N ILE A 113 2.26 7.58 -7.77
CA ILE A 113 1.35 7.21 -6.66
C ILE A 113 1.02 8.42 -5.79
N GLN A 114 2.03 9.25 -5.47
CA GLN A 114 1.81 10.47 -4.70
C GLN A 114 0.99 11.51 -5.47
N SER A 115 1.20 11.62 -6.79
CA SER A 115 0.41 12.51 -7.65
C SER A 115 -1.07 12.13 -7.65
N ILE A 116 -1.39 10.83 -7.72
CA ILE A 116 -2.77 10.34 -7.57
C ILE A 116 -3.34 10.74 -6.21
N SER A 117 -2.57 10.54 -5.13
CA SER A 117 -3.02 10.85 -3.76
C SER A 117 -3.34 12.33 -3.56
N ILE A 118 -2.50 13.22 -4.10
CA ILE A 118 -2.72 14.67 -4.06
C ILE A 118 -3.92 15.06 -4.94
N ALA A 119 -3.98 14.55 -6.17
CA ALA A 119 -5.08 14.86 -7.09
C ALA A 119 -6.44 14.43 -6.52
N ALA A 120 -6.52 13.25 -5.88
CA ALA A 120 -7.72 12.73 -5.24
C ALA A 120 -8.32 13.72 -4.23
N ARG A 121 -7.50 14.46 -3.48
CA ARG A 121 -7.97 15.48 -2.52
C ARG A 121 -8.77 16.59 -3.20
N GLY A 122 -8.39 16.98 -4.42
CA GLY A 122 -9.12 17.98 -5.22
C GLY A 122 -10.55 17.56 -5.58
N TRP A 123 -10.85 16.26 -5.49
CA TRP A 123 -12.17 15.68 -5.73
C TRP A 123 -12.88 15.27 -4.43
N GLY A 124 -12.36 15.63 -3.26
CA GLY A 124 -12.90 15.22 -1.96
C GLY A 124 -12.67 13.73 -1.62
N LEU A 125 -11.80 13.06 -2.38
CA LEU A 125 -11.45 11.66 -2.14
C LEU A 125 -10.26 11.55 -1.17
N SER A 126 -10.08 10.36 -0.61
CA SER A 126 -8.90 9.96 0.14
C SER A 126 -8.30 8.69 -0.46
N THR A 127 -7.01 8.50 -0.24
CA THR A 127 -6.26 7.35 -0.71
C THR A 127 -5.50 6.68 0.43
N ILE A 128 -5.29 5.37 0.31
CA ILE A 128 -4.36 4.61 1.15
C ILE A 128 -3.46 3.84 0.20
N ALA A 129 -2.17 4.18 0.13
CA ALA A 129 -1.18 3.37 -0.59
C ALA A 129 -0.83 2.14 0.24
N GLN A 130 -0.81 0.96 -0.38
CA GLN A 130 -0.75 -0.32 0.30
C GLN A 130 0.29 -1.23 -0.34
N GLY A 131 1.38 -1.50 0.38
CA GLY A 131 2.29 -2.60 0.04
C GLY A 131 1.60 -3.96 0.18
N ALA A 132 0.73 -4.13 1.17
CA ALA A 132 0.06 -5.40 1.47
C ALA A 132 -0.65 -6.03 0.25
N LEU A 133 -1.21 -5.22 -0.67
CA LEU A 133 -1.84 -5.72 -1.89
C LEU A 133 -0.86 -6.43 -2.86
N GLY A 134 0.44 -6.30 -2.64
CA GLY A 134 1.49 -7.02 -3.36
C GLY A 134 1.92 -8.33 -2.73
N GLU A 135 1.36 -8.74 -1.58
CA GLU A 135 1.80 -9.94 -0.85
C GLU A 135 1.34 -11.26 -1.49
N PHE A 136 0.36 -11.21 -2.41
CA PHE A 136 -0.12 -12.37 -3.16
C PHE A 136 -0.08 -12.10 -4.67
N PRO A 137 1.13 -11.92 -5.25
CA PRO A 137 1.28 -11.52 -6.65
C PRO A 137 0.72 -12.57 -7.60
N HIS A 138 0.83 -13.87 -7.27
CA HIS A 138 0.29 -14.96 -8.08
C HIS A 138 -1.22 -14.88 -8.26
N VAL A 139 -1.97 -14.43 -7.25
CA VAL A 139 -3.42 -14.21 -7.37
C VAL A 139 -3.72 -13.14 -8.41
N ALA A 140 -2.96 -12.03 -8.38
CA ALA A 140 -3.12 -10.94 -9.31
C ALA A 140 -2.72 -11.35 -10.75
N HIS A 141 -1.57 -12.02 -10.91
CA HIS A 141 -1.11 -12.56 -12.18
C HIS A 141 -2.14 -13.48 -12.83
N ASN A 142 -2.65 -14.46 -12.07
CA ASN A 142 -3.66 -15.40 -12.56
C ASN A 142 -4.99 -14.72 -12.92
N MET A 143 -5.38 -13.69 -12.17
CA MET A 143 -6.66 -13.00 -12.39
C MET A 143 -6.63 -12.07 -13.61
N PHE A 144 -5.50 -11.43 -13.90
CA PHE A 144 -5.39 -10.40 -14.94
C PHE A 144 -4.64 -10.84 -16.20
N ASP A 145 -4.05 -12.04 -16.20
CA ASP A 145 -3.30 -12.59 -17.35
C ASP A 145 -2.23 -11.60 -17.86
N ILE A 146 -1.50 -10.99 -16.92
CA ILE A 146 -0.56 -9.90 -17.22
C ILE A 146 0.83 -10.40 -17.66
N GLY A 147 1.11 -11.70 -17.46
CA GLY A 147 2.38 -12.35 -17.75
C GLY A 147 3.49 -12.00 -16.75
N ASP A 148 4.59 -12.75 -16.80
CA ASP A 148 5.71 -12.64 -15.86
C ASP A 148 6.61 -11.41 -16.10
N ASP A 149 6.36 -10.67 -17.19
CA ASP A 149 7.11 -9.46 -17.57
C ASP A 149 6.75 -8.24 -16.70
N PHE A 150 5.83 -8.38 -15.74
CA PHE A 150 5.44 -7.31 -14.83
C PHE A 150 5.55 -7.73 -13.37
N THR A 151 6.13 -6.86 -12.56
CA THR A 151 6.16 -6.96 -11.11
C THR A 151 4.98 -6.18 -10.51
N LEU A 152 4.24 -6.79 -9.60
CA LEU A 152 3.21 -6.15 -8.79
C LEU A 152 3.86 -5.34 -7.66
N ILE A 153 3.83 -4.02 -7.78
CA ILE A 153 4.32 -3.12 -6.72
C ILE A 153 3.41 -3.20 -5.48
N GLY A 154 2.11 -3.36 -5.69
CA GLY A 154 1.11 -3.30 -4.62
C GLY A 154 -0.11 -2.54 -5.12
N GLY A 155 -0.72 -1.73 -4.28
CA GLY A 155 -1.94 -1.04 -4.69
C GLY A 155 -2.33 0.16 -3.87
N MET A 156 -3.56 0.62 -4.11
CA MET A 156 -4.14 1.76 -3.42
C MET A 156 -5.65 1.60 -3.28
N SER A 157 -6.16 1.86 -2.09
CA SER A 157 -7.59 2.11 -1.87
C SER A 157 -7.90 3.57 -2.19
N ILE A 158 -8.97 3.85 -2.92
CA ILE A 158 -9.43 5.22 -3.19
C ILE A 158 -10.95 5.32 -3.06
N GLY A 159 -11.40 6.35 -2.34
CA GLY A 159 -12.83 6.57 -2.10
C GLY A 159 -13.10 7.77 -1.20
N TRP A 160 -14.37 7.98 -0.88
CA TRP A 160 -14.76 9.00 0.11
C TRP A 160 -14.43 8.51 1.51
N PRO A 161 -13.72 9.32 2.33
CA PRO A 161 -13.38 8.93 3.69
C PRO A 161 -14.61 8.95 4.60
N VAL A 162 -14.60 8.09 5.61
CA VAL A 162 -15.49 8.21 6.77
C VAL A 162 -14.81 9.16 7.76
N GLU A 163 -15.18 10.44 7.72
CA GLU A 163 -14.40 11.52 8.37
C GLU A 163 -14.29 11.38 9.90
N ASP A 164 -15.28 10.77 10.55
CA ASP A 164 -15.37 10.63 12.00
C ASP A 164 -14.83 9.29 12.53
N ALA A 165 -14.36 8.39 11.64
CA ALA A 165 -13.74 7.15 12.07
C ALA A 165 -12.43 7.44 12.83
N PRO A 166 -12.25 6.98 14.08
CA PRO A 166 -11.07 7.30 14.89
C PRO A 166 -9.73 6.99 14.21
N VAL A 167 -9.66 5.90 13.44
CA VAL A 167 -8.48 5.51 12.67
C VAL A 167 -8.09 6.54 11.59
N ASN A 168 -9.07 7.27 11.04
CA ASN A 168 -8.84 8.30 10.02
C ASN A 168 -8.38 9.64 10.62
N LEU A 169 -8.58 9.83 11.93
CA LEU A 169 -8.12 11.00 12.67
C LEU A 169 -6.68 10.84 13.19
N PHE A 170 -6.17 9.61 13.24
CA PHE A 170 -4.79 9.35 13.64
C PHE A 170 -3.81 9.93 12.62
N GLN A 171 -2.91 10.80 13.09
CA GLN A 171 -1.81 11.33 12.31
C GLN A 171 -0.50 10.80 12.89
N PRO A 172 0.26 9.98 12.16
CA PRO A 172 1.58 9.56 12.61
C PRO A 172 2.54 10.76 12.59
N ASP A 173 3.44 10.81 13.56
CA ASP A 173 4.47 11.85 13.64
C ASP A 173 5.35 11.90 12.37
N ARG A 174 5.95 13.06 12.13
CA ARG A 174 7.01 13.25 11.12
C ARG A 174 8.26 13.75 11.83
N VAL A 175 9.42 13.37 11.29
CA VAL A 175 10.72 13.89 11.73
C VAL A 175 10.81 15.38 11.44
N ASP A 176 11.56 16.11 12.26
CA ASP A 176 11.84 17.52 11.98
C ASP A 176 12.63 17.67 10.67
N VAL A 177 12.44 18.78 9.96
CA VAL A 177 13.15 19.06 8.70
C VAL A 177 14.66 19.11 8.92
N ASP A 178 15.10 19.60 10.09
CA ASP A 178 16.51 19.71 10.45
C ASP A 178 17.16 18.34 10.72
N GLU A 179 16.37 17.28 10.96
CA GLU A 179 16.90 15.92 11.16
C GLU A 179 17.36 15.26 9.85
N PHE A 180 16.80 15.65 8.70
CA PHE A 180 17.08 15.01 7.41
C PHE A 180 17.58 15.95 6.32
N THR A 181 17.64 17.25 6.61
CA THR A 181 18.08 18.27 5.64
C THR A 181 19.41 18.88 6.09
N ILE A 182 20.36 18.97 5.17
CA ILE A 182 21.59 19.74 5.35
C ILE A 182 21.50 20.95 4.44
N TRP A 183 21.42 22.13 5.03
CA TRP A 183 21.38 23.40 4.32
C TRP A 183 22.82 23.85 4.00
N LEU A 184 23.09 24.13 2.73
CA LEU A 184 24.39 24.62 2.25
C LEU A 184 24.18 26.01 1.64
N GLU A 185 25.07 26.95 1.96
CA GLU A 185 25.12 28.30 1.38
C GLU A 185 26.02 28.36 0.14
#